data_AF-A0A699WYE5-F1
#
_entry.id   AF-A0A699WYE5-F1
#
_cell.length_a   1.000
_cell.length_b   1.000
_cell.length_c   1.000
_cell.angle_alpha   90.00
_cell.angle_beta   90.00
_cell.angle_gamma   90.00
#
_symmetry.space_group_name_H-M   'P 1'
#
loop_
_entity.id
_entity.type
_entity.pdbx_description
1 polymer ?
#
loop_
_entity_poly.entity_id
_entity_poly.type
_entity_poly.pdbx_seq_one_letter_code
_entity_poly.pdbx_strand_id
1 'polypeptide(L)'
;IPTPRALTTEEVKATVEDFRQAAKNAHAAGFDGVEIHGANGYLVDQFIQDGTNQRTDEYGGSVENRARFALEVVQAAVDVLGADRVGIRLSPTGNMGGINDSDRLGT
;
A
#
# COMPACT_ATOMS: atom_id res chain seq x y z
N ILE A 1 -7.58 2.44 21.33
CA ILE A 1 -7.68 2.56 19.85
C ILE A 1 -8.92 1.77 19.45
N PRO A 2 -9.89 2.35 18.71
CA PRO A 2 -11.07 1.60 18.28
C PRO A 2 -10.67 0.48 17.32
N THR A 3 -11.42 -0.62 17.33
CA THR A 3 -11.24 -1.69 16.34
C THR A 3 -11.47 -1.12 14.93
N PRO A 4 -10.54 -1.33 13.98
CA PRO A 4 -10.71 -0.82 12.62
C PRO A 4 -11.85 -1.52 11.88
N ARG A 5 -12.39 -0.86 10.86
CA ARG A 5 -13.34 -1.43 9.90
C ARG A 5 -12.60 -1.71 8.58
N ALA A 6 -12.91 -2.83 7.94
CA ALA A 6 -12.42 -3.11 6.58
C ALA A 6 -13.00 -2.09 5.58
N LEU A 7 -12.15 -1.51 4.73
CA LEU A 7 -12.55 -0.66 3.61
C LEU A 7 -13.40 -1.46 2.61
N THR A 8 -14.41 -0.85 2.02
CA THR A 8 -15.05 -1.44 0.82
C THR A 8 -14.10 -1.39 -0.37
N THR A 9 -14.39 -2.17 -1.41
CA THR A 9 -13.59 -2.17 -2.66
C THR A 9 -13.54 -0.77 -3.28
N GLU A 10 -14.62 0.01 -3.19
CA GLU A 10 -14.71 1.39 -3.65
C GLU A 10 -13.86 2.33 -2.79
N GLU A 11 -13.86 2.14 -1.47
CA GLU A 11 -13.02 2.93 -0.55
C GLU A 11 -11.52 2.67 -0.79
N VAL A 12 -11.12 1.45 -1.17
CA VAL A 12 -9.74 1.16 -1.58
C VAL A 12 -9.37 1.96 -2.83
N LYS A 13 -10.23 1.98 -3.84
CA LYS A 13 -10.03 2.76 -5.08
C LYS A 13 -9.97 4.26 -4.81
N ALA A 14 -10.83 4.77 -3.92
CA ALA A 14 -10.77 6.16 -3.47
C ALA A 14 -9.45 6.48 -2.75
N THR A 15 -8.96 5.55 -1.93
CA THR A 15 -7.66 5.69 -1.24
C THR A 15 -6.50 5.77 -2.23
N VAL A 16 -6.52 5.02 -3.34
CA VAL A 16 -5.52 5.16 -4.41
C VAL A 16 -5.51 6.58 -4.98
N GLU A 17 -6.68 7.18 -5.19
CA GLU A 17 -6.80 8.56 -5.65
C GLU A 17 -6.32 9.58 -4.61
N ASP A 18 -6.46 9.30 -3.31
CA ASP A 18 -5.85 10.12 -2.25
C ASP A 18 -4.31 10.12 -2.36
N PHE A 19 -3.69 8.96 -2.63
CA PHE A 19 -2.25 8.89 -2.91
C PHE A 19 -1.85 9.66 -4.17
N ARG A 20 -2.66 9.58 -5.24
CA ARG A 20 -2.46 10.38 -6.46
C ARG A 20 -2.48 11.87 -6.14
N GLN A 21 -3.47 12.32 -5.37
CA GLN A 21 -3.59 13.71 -4.99
C GLN A 21 -2.42 14.14 -4.09
N ALA A 22 -1.97 13.29 -3.18
CA ALA A 22 -0.78 13.54 -2.37
C ALA A 22 0.49 13.71 -3.23
N ALA A 23 0.67 12.87 -4.26
CA ALA A 23 1.78 13.01 -5.20
C ALA A 23 1.71 14.35 -5.98
N LYS A 24 0.51 14.77 -6.42
CA LYS A 24 0.31 16.10 -7.07
C LYS A 24 0.69 17.23 -6.13
N ASN A 25 0.30 17.13 -4.86
CA ASN A 25 0.62 18.13 -3.85
C ASN A 25 2.13 18.18 -3.58
N ALA A 26 2.80 17.04 -3.48
CA ALA A 26 4.25 16.95 -3.32
C ALA A 26 4.99 17.57 -4.52
N HIS A 27 4.53 17.27 -5.74
CA HIS A 27 5.08 17.88 -6.95
C HIS A 27 4.93 19.41 -6.93
N ALA A 28 3.73 19.91 -6.62
CA ALA A 28 3.45 21.35 -6.53
C ALA A 28 4.26 22.06 -5.44
N ALA A 29 4.61 21.33 -4.36
CA ALA A 29 5.46 21.82 -3.28
C ALA A 29 6.96 21.76 -3.60
N GLY A 30 7.36 21.22 -4.76
CA GLY A 30 8.76 21.18 -5.20
C GLY A 30 9.58 20.02 -4.63
N PHE A 31 8.94 18.94 -4.18
CA PHE A 31 9.68 17.72 -3.81
C PHE A 31 10.31 17.06 -5.04
N ASP A 32 11.53 16.55 -4.89
CA ASP A 32 12.24 15.81 -5.95
C ASP A 32 11.61 14.46 -6.27
N GLY A 33 10.86 13.88 -5.34
CA GLY A 33 10.16 12.61 -5.48
C GLY A 33 9.35 12.25 -4.24
N VAL A 34 8.74 11.07 -4.27
CA VAL A 34 7.95 10.53 -3.14
C VAL A 34 8.35 9.09 -2.84
N GLU A 35 8.25 8.72 -1.57
CA GLU A 35 8.37 7.32 -1.13
C GLU A 35 7.02 6.85 -0.59
N ILE A 36 6.45 5.81 -1.21
CA ILE A 36 5.24 5.14 -0.72
C ILE A 36 5.62 4.31 0.51
N HIS A 37 4.94 4.56 1.63
CA HIS A 37 5.18 3.81 2.86
C HIS A 37 4.41 2.48 2.87
N GLY A 38 5.00 1.44 2.27
CA GLY A 38 4.51 0.05 2.24
C GLY A 38 5.10 -0.87 3.31
N ALA A 39 5.34 -0.35 4.51
CA ALA A 39 6.12 -1.03 5.54
C ALA A 39 5.58 -0.74 6.95
N ASN A 40 6.17 -1.40 7.95
CA ASN A 40 6.03 -1.13 9.37
C ASN A 40 4.58 -1.15 9.89
N GLY A 41 3.70 -2.02 9.39
CA GLY A 41 2.37 -2.12 10.00
C GLY A 41 1.30 -1.17 9.44
N TYR A 42 1.65 -0.28 8.50
CA TYR A 42 0.71 0.71 7.96
C TYR A 42 -0.14 0.14 6.83
N LEU A 43 -1.13 0.92 6.38
CA LEU A 43 -2.22 0.46 5.49
C LEU A 43 -1.74 -0.38 4.29
N VAL A 44 -0.73 0.09 3.55
CA VAL A 44 -0.22 -0.64 2.38
C VAL A 44 0.40 -1.99 2.79
N ASP A 45 1.15 -2.04 3.89
CA ASP A 45 1.72 -3.27 4.46
C ASP A 45 0.60 -4.21 4.97
N GLN A 46 -0.46 -3.64 5.57
CA GLN A 46 -1.63 -4.42 6.02
C GLN A 46 -2.33 -5.14 4.88
N PHE A 47 -2.31 -4.60 3.66
CA PHE A 47 -2.82 -5.27 2.46
C PHE A 47 -1.87 -6.35 1.95
N ILE A 48 -0.56 -6.11 1.96
CA ILE A 48 0.45 -7.06 1.47
C ILE A 48 0.44 -8.36 2.31
N GLN A 49 0.23 -8.24 3.62
CA GLN A 49 0.50 -9.30 4.59
C GLN A 49 -0.77 -10.10 4.89
N ASP A 50 -0.72 -11.42 4.75
CA ASP A 50 -1.91 -12.28 4.88
C ASP A 50 -2.48 -12.38 6.30
N GLY A 51 -1.68 -12.10 7.34
CA GLY A 51 -2.14 -12.09 8.73
C GLY A 51 -3.11 -10.95 9.01
N THR A 52 -2.98 -9.83 8.31
CA THR A 52 -3.88 -8.67 8.44
C THR A 52 -4.89 -8.57 7.31
N ASN A 53 -4.56 -9.04 6.10
CA ASN A 53 -5.46 -9.02 4.97
C ASN A 53 -6.29 -10.30 4.87
N GLN A 54 -7.46 -10.28 5.50
CA GLN A 54 -8.44 -11.37 5.43
C GLN A 54 -9.53 -11.13 4.36
N ARG A 55 -9.23 -10.29 3.35
CA ARG A 55 -10.21 -9.96 2.30
C ARG A 55 -10.41 -11.13 1.33
N THR A 56 -11.60 -11.18 0.74
CA THR A 56 -12.00 -12.18 -0.26
C THR A 56 -12.34 -11.57 -1.63
N ASP A 57 -12.18 -10.25 -1.77
CA ASP A 57 -12.36 -9.53 -3.02
C ASP A 57 -11.04 -9.44 -3.81
N GLU A 58 -11.00 -8.58 -4.84
CA GLU A 58 -9.84 -8.40 -5.72
C GLU A 58 -8.55 -7.92 -5.01
N TYR A 59 -8.63 -7.53 -3.74
CA TYR A 59 -7.51 -7.05 -2.94
C TYR A 59 -7.05 -8.03 -1.86
N GLY A 60 -7.52 -9.28 -1.84
CA GLY A 60 -7.07 -10.29 -0.87
C GLY A 60 -7.03 -11.73 -1.40
N GLY A 61 -6.63 -12.66 -0.54
CA GLY A 61 -6.42 -14.06 -0.89
C GLY A 61 -5.02 -14.30 -1.46
N SER A 62 -4.88 -14.28 -2.78
CA SER A 62 -3.59 -14.57 -3.45
C SER A 62 -2.56 -13.44 -3.27
N VAL A 63 -1.28 -13.76 -3.49
CA VAL A 63 -0.18 -12.80 -3.44
C VAL A 63 -0.43 -11.62 -4.39
N GLU A 64 -0.90 -11.89 -5.60
CA GLU A 64 -1.19 -10.85 -6.61
C GLU A 64 -2.29 -9.90 -6.15
N ASN A 65 -3.34 -10.43 -5.52
CA ASN A 65 -4.43 -9.62 -5.00
C ASN A 65 -3.99 -8.78 -3.79
N ARG A 66 -3.20 -9.36 -2.88
CA ARG A 66 -2.65 -8.63 -1.74
C ARG A 66 -1.70 -7.51 -2.16
N ALA A 67 -0.91 -7.74 -3.21
CA ALA A 67 -0.01 -6.74 -3.78
C ALA A 67 -0.74 -5.66 -4.61
N ARG A 68 -1.97 -5.93 -5.08
CA ARG A 68 -2.71 -5.06 -6.01
C ARG A 68 -2.81 -3.62 -5.52
N PHE A 69 -3.22 -3.41 -4.27
CA PHE A 69 -3.37 -2.06 -3.70
C PHE A 69 -2.03 -1.30 -3.71
N ALA A 70 -0.93 -1.95 -3.30
CA ALA A 70 0.39 -1.33 -3.31
C ALA A 70 0.83 -0.93 -4.72
N LEU A 71 0.60 -1.81 -5.71
CA LEU A 71 0.94 -1.55 -7.11
C LEU A 71 0.10 -0.42 -7.71
N GLU A 72 -1.18 -0.35 -7.40
CA GLU A 72 -2.06 0.74 -7.84
C GLU A 72 -1.64 2.08 -7.24
N VAL A 73 -1.26 2.12 -5.96
CA VAL A 73 -0.71 3.32 -5.31
C VAL A 73 0.59 3.77 -5.97
N VAL A 74 1.52 2.84 -6.23
CA VAL A 74 2.77 3.14 -6.95
C VAL A 74 2.47 3.68 -8.33
N GLN A 75 1.61 3.01 -9.11
CA GLN A 75 1.24 3.45 -10.45
C GLN A 75 0.62 4.85 -10.43
N ALA A 76 -0.27 5.13 -9.49
CA ALA A 76 -0.91 6.43 -9.36
C ALA A 76 0.08 7.58 -9.08
N ALA A 77 1.12 7.32 -8.27
CA ALA A 77 2.21 8.26 -8.05
C ALA A 77 3.13 8.41 -9.28
N VAL A 78 3.43 7.29 -9.96
CA VAL A 78 4.23 7.27 -11.19
C VAL A 78 3.57 8.07 -12.31
N ASP A 79 2.25 7.98 -12.48
CA ASP A 79 1.51 8.77 -13.46
C ASP A 79 1.66 10.29 -13.25
N VAL A 80 1.95 10.73 -12.02
CA VAL A 80 2.12 12.15 -11.66
C VAL A 80 3.57 12.60 -11.78
N LEU A 81 4.51 11.79 -11.26
CA LEU A 81 5.91 12.19 -11.06
C LEU A 81 6.88 11.56 -12.06
N GLY A 82 6.52 10.46 -12.71
CA GLY A 82 7.45 9.60 -13.44
C GLY A 82 8.12 8.57 -12.52
N ALA A 83 8.47 7.41 -13.08
CA ALA A 83 8.99 6.27 -12.32
C ALA A 83 10.37 6.49 -11.69
N ASP A 84 11.15 7.41 -12.24
CA ASP A 84 12.46 7.82 -11.73
C ASP A 84 12.38 8.63 -10.41
N ARG A 85 11.19 9.06 -10.01
CA ARG A 85 10.93 9.90 -8.84
C ARG A 85 9.99 9.26 -7.80
N VAL A 86 9.73 7.97 -7.93
CA VAL A 86 8.84 7.22 -7.03
C VAL A 86 9.58 6.02 -6.45
N GLY A 87 9.70 6.00 -5.12
CA GLY A 87 10.17 4.85 -4.36
C GLY A 87 9.04 4.17 -3.59
N ILE A 88 9.27 2.94 -3.14
CA ILE A 88 8.44 2.25 -2.15
C ILE A 88 9.33 1.65 -1.07
N ARG A 89 8.94 1.85 0.19
CA ARG A 89 9.59 1.26 1.34
C ARG A 89 8.83 0.02 1.80
N LEU A 90 9.53 -1.10 1.97
CA LEU A 90 8.98 -2.40 2.36
C LEU A 90 9.65 -2.95 3.63
N SER A 91 8.94 -3.78 4.38
CA SER A 91 9.48 -4.52 5.53
C SER A 91 8.95 -5.96 5.56
N PRO A 92 9.42 -6.85 4.65
CA PRO A 92 8.81 -8.17 4.43
C PRO A 92 8.72 -9.03 5.69
N THR A 93 9.77 -9.00 6.53
CA THR A 93 9.84 -9.79 7.78
C THR A 93 9.41 -9.00 9.01
N GLY A 94 8.85 -7.81 8.84
CA GLY A 94 8.39 -6.96 9.93
C GLY A 94 7.24 -7.62 10.70
N ASN A 95 7.14 -7.32 12.00
CA ASN A 95 6.03 -7.77 12.85
C ASN A 95 5.37 -6.61 13.62
N MET A 96 5.73 -5.36 13.25
CA MET A 96 5.22 -4.17 13.90
C MET A 96 3.72 -4.03 13.66
N GLY A 97 2.97 -3.60 14.68
CA GLY A 97 1.51 -3.45 14.57
C GLY A 97 0.73 -4.77 14.51
N GLY A 98 1.38 -5.92 14.81
CA GLY A 98 0.74 -7.24 14.75
C GLY A 98 0.68 -7.84 13.35
N ILE A 99 1.36 -7.22 12.38
CA ILE A 99 1.51 -7.77 11.03
C ILE A 99 2.26 -9.10 11.04
N ASN A 100 1.83 -10.02 10.18
CA ASN A 100 2.39 -11.34 10.02
C ASN A 100 2.12 -11.82 8.58
N ASP A 101 3.10 -12.46 7.96
CA ASP A 101 2.88 -13.30 6.78
C ASP A 101 3.03 -14.77 7.18
N SER A 102 2.14 -15.63 6.71
CA SER A 102 2.19 -17.06 6.97
C SER A 102 3.38 -17.74 6.31
N ASP A 103 3.93 -17.17 5.24
CA ASP A 103 5.16 -17.60 4.57
C ASP A 103 6.18 -16.45 4.47
N ARG A 104 6.89 -16.22 5.58
CA ARG A 104 7.91 -15.15 5.64
C ARG A 104 9.13 -15.37 4.74
N LEU A 105 9.32 -16.57 4.18
CA LEU A 105 10.53 -16.93 3.42
C LEU A 105 10.22 -17.27 1.96
N GLY A 106 9.00 -17.69 1.65
CA GLY A 106 8.49 -17.91 0.31
C GLY A 106 7.67 -16.71 -0.17
N THR A 107 8.27 -15.93 -1.06
CA THR A 107 7.60 -14.89 -1.86
C THR A 107 6.58 -15.49 -2.82
#